data_AF-A0A925S2A2-F1
#
_entry.id   AF-A0A925S2A2-F1
#
_cell.length_a   1.000
_cell.length_b   1.000
_cell.length_c   1.000
_cell.angle_alpha   90.00
_cell.angle_beta   90.00
_cell.angle_gamma   90.00
#
_symmetry.space_group_name_H-M   'P 1'
#
loop_
_entity.id
_entity.type
_entity.pdbx_description
1 polymer ?
#
loop_
_entity_poly.entity_id
_entity_poly.type
_entity_poly.pdbx_seq_one_letter_code
_entity_poly.pdbx_strand_id
1 'polypeptide(L)'
;MTTAPASPWRSRPALLALASVTVAYVASLIVLMRLPGASVSEPLFLLGVLGIAFPLLAWLLTRGRTAVSVPAASHPARSWPVLGYLALFAAVVLGWGFTALNAAVPDEPAQSVAQLALKLVTMVALPAWLFLRAGPRMQARLPHARLWIVFVVMSLAYLAFQAVFGRGLMSLGDLAPSAATLAWAIPLCWLWQTLEAGLCEELLFRRVLQQRLADATGSQVAAIAWASLIFGLAHAPGLWMRGASLLEGVAEPTPSWAIAYSIAMIAPAGIAFGVLWARTRSLWLIVPLHGMVDLLPQLAPFIRTWTQGG
;
A
#
# COMPACT_ATOMS: atom_id res chain seq x y z
N MET A 1 32.86 -28.34 -11.17
CA MET A 1 31.61 -27.93 -11.84
C MET A 1 30.76 -27.15 -10.85
N THR A 2 30.77 -25.82 -10.93
CA THR A 2 29.86 -24.96 -10.18
C THR A 2 28.53 -24.95 -10.93
N THR A 3 27.49 -25.57 -10.35
CA THR A 3 26.14 -25.53 -10.90
C THR A 3 25.69 -24.07 -11.00
N ALA A 4 25.30 -23.64 -12.19
CA ALA A 4 24.73 -22.30 -12.39
C ALA A 4 23.59 -22.09 -11.36
N PRO A 5 23.55 -20.95 -10.65
CA PRO A 5 22.53 -20.70 -9.64
C PRO A 5 21.15 -20.81 -10.28
N ALA A 6 20.28 -21.62 -9.68
CA ALA A 6 18.92 -21.81 -10.16
C ALA A 6 18.22 -20.45 -10.30
N SER A 7 17.58 -20.24 -11.45
CA SER A 7 16.84 -19.03 -11.77
C SER A 7 15.81 -18.73 -10.65
N PRO A 8 15.86 -17.54 -10.00
CA PRO A 8 15.02 -17.24 -8.82
C PRO A 8 13.51 -17.31 -9.12
N TRP A 9 13.14 -17.19 -10.39
CA TRP A 9 11.77 -17.25 -10.91
C TRP A 9 11.19 -18.67 -10.94
N ARG A 10 12.03 -19.71 -10.90
CA ARG A 10 11.60 -21.12 -10.97
C ARG A 10 11.47 -21.78 -9.59
N SER A 11 11.54 -21.01 -8.50
CA SER A 11 11.30 -21.54 -7.17
C SER A 11 9.83 -21.95 -7.02
N ARG A 12 9.56 -23.12 -6.43
CA ARG A 12 8.19 -23.60 -6.16
C ARG A 12 7.32 -22.55 -5.45
N PRO A 13 7.81 -21.81 -4.43
CA PRO A 13 7.03 -20.75 -3.79
C PRO A 13 6.62 -19.62 -4.74
N ALA A 14 7.50 -19.21 -5.66
CA ALA A 14 7.17 -18.16 -6.63
C ALA A 14 6.02 -18.60 -7.55
N LEU A 15 6.09 -19.83 -8.07
CA LEU A 15 5.06 -20.38 -8.95
C LEU A 15 3.71 -20.51 -8.23
N LEU A 16 3.70 -21.03 -7.00
CA LEU A 16 2.49 -21.14 -6.19
C LEU A 16 1.89 -19.77 -5.89
N ALA A 17 2.72 -18.80 -5.54
CA ALA A 17 2.26 -17.45 -5.25
C ALA A 17 1.63 -16.78 -6.47
N LEU A 18 2.32 -16.82 -7.62
CA LEU A 18 1.80 -16.26 -8.87
C LEU A 18 0.50 -16.96 -9.29
N ALA A 19 0.42 -18.29 -9.19
CA ALA A 19 -0.80 -19.03 -9.49
C ALA A 19 -1.95 -18.61 -8.56
N SER A 20 -1.71 -18.54 -7.25
CA SER A 20 -2.74 -18.16 -6.27
C SER A 20 -3.25 -16.72 -6.48
N VAL A 21 -2.36 -15.77 -6.75
CA VAL A 21 -2.74 -14.37 -7.02
C VAL A 21 -3.48 -14.26 -8.34
N THR A 22 -3.05 -14.99 -9.38
CA THR A 22 -3.72 -14.98 -10.68
C THR A 22 -5.13 -15.53 -10.57
N VAL A 23 -5.30 -16.67 -9.89
CA VAL A 23 -6.63 -17.26 -9.66
C VAL A 23 -7.51 -16.29 -8.87
N ALA A 24 -6.99 -15.70 -7.79
CA ALA A 24 -7.74 -14.74 -6.98
C ALA A 24 -8.15 -13.50 -7.79
N TYR A 25 -7.27 -12.98 -8.63
CA TYR A 25 -7.53 -11.81 -9.48
C TYR A 25 -8.58 -12.13 -10.56
N VAL A 26 -8.44 -13.24 -11.28
CA VAL A 26 -9.40 -13.68 -12.30
C VAL A 26 -10.78 -13.94 -11.68
N ALA A 27 -10.84 -14.62 -10.54
CA ALA A 27 -12.10 -14.84 -9.83
C ALA A 27 -12.75 -13.52 -9.40
N SER A 28 -11.94 -12.56 -8.93
CA SER A 28 -12.41 -11.22 -8.55
C SER A 28 -12.97 -10.46 -9.76
N LEU A 29 -12.30 -10.51 -10.91
CA LEU A 29 -12.84 -9.94 -12.15
C LEU A 29 -14.17 -10.58 -12.53
N ILE A 30 -14.29 -11.90 -12.47
CA ILE A 30 -15.55 -12.60 -12.77
C ILE A 30 -16.68 -12.13 -11.85
N VAL A 31 -16.39 -11.89 -10.56
CA VAL A 31 -17.37 -11.35 -9.61
C VAL A 31 -17.76 -9.92 -9.99
N LEU A 32 -16.79 -9.04 -10.23
CA LEU A 32 -17.05 -7.64 -10.58
C LEU A 32 -17.81 -7.51 -11.91
N MET A 33 -17.49 -8.35 -12.91
CA MET A 33 -18.13 -8.31 -14.24
C MET A 33 -19.60 -8.76 -14.23
N ARG A 34 -20.11 -9.28 -13.10
CA ARG A 34 -21.54 -9.58 -12.94
C ARG A 34 -22.36 -8.37 -12.48
N LEU A 35 -21.69 -7.26 -12.15
CA LEU A 35 -22.37 -6.06 -11.66
C LEU A 35 -22.81 -5.15 -12.82
N PRO A 36 -23.95 -4.47 -12.70
CA PRO A 36 -24.39 -3.50 -13.70
C PRO A 36 -23.34 -2.40 -13.91
N GLY A 37 -23.02 -2.10 -15.18
CA GLY A 37 -22.05 -1.06 -15.52
C GLY A 37 -20.59 -1.42 -15.28
N ALA A 38 -20.28 -2.67 -14.91
CA ALA A 38 -18.90 -3.10 -14.68
C ALA A 38 -18.06 -3.03 -15.95
N SER A 39 -16.83 -2.51 -15.82
CA SER A 39 -15.85 -2.49 -16.91
C SER A 39 -14.63 -3.33 -16.55
N VAL A 40 -14.19 -4.17 -17.49
CA VAL A 40 -12.92 -4.90 -17.36
C VAL A 40 -11.71 -4.01 -17.63
N SER A 41 -11.90 -2.89 -18.35
CA SER A 41 -10.80 -2.03 -18.79
C SER A 41 -10.08 -1.39 -17.62
N GLU A 42 -10.81 -0.92 -16.62
CA GLU A 42 -10.26 -0.20 -15.48
C GLU A 42 -9.39 -1.11 -14.58
N PRO A 43 -9.85 -2.28 -14.10
CA PRO A 43 -8.98 -3.20 -13.35
C PRO A 43 -7.74 -3.64 -14.13
N LEU A 44 -7.89 -3.95 -15.43
CA LEU A 44 -6.76 -4.37 -16.27
C LEU A 44 -5.79 -3.22 -16.53
N PHE A 45 -6.28 -2.00 -16.69
CA PHE A 45 -5.45 -0.80 -16.80
C PHE A 45 -4.65 -0.58 -15.53
N LEU A 46 -5.28 -0.66 -14.35
CA LEU A 46 -4.57 -0.56 -13.06
C LEU A 46 -3.55 -1.67 -12.88
N LEU A 47 -3.88 -2.91 -13.23
CA LEU A 47 -2.91 -4.01 -13.21
C LEU A 47 -1.74 -3.75 -14.18
N GLY A 48 -2.01 -3.24 -15.37
CA GLY A 48 -0.97 -2.88 -16.34
C GLY A 48 -0.05 -1.77 -15.83
N VAL A 49 -0.58 -0.71 -15.25
CA VAL A 49 0.23 0.42 -14.76
C VAL A 49 0.91 0.09 -13.43
N LEU A 50 0.13 -0.26 -12.40
CA LEU A 50 0.64 -0.48 -11.04
C LEU A 50 1.29 -1.87 -10.86
N GLY A 51 0.82 -2.87 -11.59
CA GLY A 51 1.36 -4.24 -11.54
C GLY A 51 2.51 -4.50 -12.51
N ILE A 52 2.71 -3.67 -13.55
CA ILE A 52 3.76 -3.88 -14.55
C ILE A 52 4.60 -2.62 -14.80
N ALA A 53 4.02 -1.52 -15.28
CA ALA A 53 4.78 -0.35 -15.75
C ALA A 53 5.60 0.31 -14.62
N PHE A 54 4.98 0.60 -13.48
CA PHE A 54 5.66 1.19 -12.32
C PHE A 54 6.68 0.25 -11.66
N PRO A 55 6.39 -1.05 -11.46
CA PRO A 55 7.41 -2.03 -11.08
C PRO A 55 8.61 -2.05 -12.02
N LEU A 56 8.38 -1.96 -13.34
CA LEU A 56 9.46 -1.94 -14.34
C LEU A 56 10.28 -0.65 -14.24
N LEU A 57 9.63 0.51 -14.09
CA LEU A 57 10.30 1.79 -13.86
C LEU A 57 11.15 1.74 -12.58
N ALA A 58 10.58 1.26 -11.48
CA ALA A 58 11.30 1.06 -10.22
C ALA A 58 12.51 0.11 -10.40
N TRP A 59 12.34 -0.97 -11.16
CA TRP A 59 13.44 -1.88 -11.47
C TRP A 59 14.55 -1.19 -12.28
N LEU A 60 14.20 -0.43 -13.32
CA LEU A 60 15.14 0.33 -14.14
C LEU A 60 15.92 1.35 -13.31
N LEU A 61 15.23 2.16 -12.51
CA LEU A 61 15.85 3.19 -11.65
C LEU A 61 16.76 2.58 -10.57
N THR A 62 16.51 1.33 -10.19
CA THR A 62 17.31 0.59 -9.20
C THR A 62 18.28 -0.41 -9.81
N ARG A 63 18.43 -0.46 -11.15
CA ARG A 63 19.32 -1.41 -11.86
C ARG A 63 20.80 -1.06 -11.65
N GLY A 64 21.60 -1.98 -11.12
CA GLY A 64 23.04 -1.78 -10.88
C GLY A 64 23.55 -2.59 -9.68
N ARG A 65 24.88 -2.58 -9.45
CA ARG A 65 25.56 -3.36 -8.39
C ARG A 65 24.95 -3.06 -7.01
N THR A 66 24.05 -3.94 -6.59
CA THR A 66 23.43 -3.98 -5.27
C THR A 66 23.95 -5.24 -4.59
N ALA A 67 25.16 -5.16 -4.05
CA ALA A 67 25.74 -6.24 -3.27
C ALA A 67 25.94 -5.77 -1.83
N VAL A 68 24.85 -5.48 -1.14
CA VAL A 68 24.83 -5.74 0.30
C VAL A 68 24.25 -7.14 0.42
N SER A 69 25.16 -8.11 0.59
CA SER A 69 24.80 -9.49 0.90
C SER A 69 23.84 -9.46 2.08
N VAL A 70 22.60 -9.89 1.86
CA VAL A 70 21.66 -10.13 2.95
C VAL A 70 22.24 -11.31 3.72
N PRO A 71 22.59 -11.17 5.02
CA PRO A 71 22.89 -12.34 5.82
C PRO A 71 21.68 -13.26 5.74
N ALA A 72 21.86 -14.50 5.28
CA ALA A 72 20.80 -15.48 5.30
C ALA A 72 20.26 -15.52 6.73
N ALA A 73 18.95 -15.35 6.90
CA ALA A 73 18.34 -15.45 8.22
C ALA A 73 18.72 -16.82 8.79
N SER A 74 19.35 -16.84 9.97
CA SER A 74 19.80 -18.08 10.61
C SER A 74 18.64 -19.00 11.02
N HIS A 75 17.41 -18.47 11.06
CA HIS A 75 16.20 -19.22 11.33
C HIS A 75 15.05 -18.80 10.42
N PRO A 76 14.25 -19.76 9.90
CA PRO A 76 13.05 -19.43 9.14
C PRO A 76 12.09 -18.66 10.05
N ALA A 77 11.90 -17.37 9.74
CA ALA A 77 10.99 -16.53 10.50
C ALA A 77 9.57 -17.06 10.33
N ARG A 78 8.91 -17.50 11.42
CA ARG A 78 7.50 -17.88 11.41
C ARG A 78 6.67 -16.67 10.96
N SER A 79 5.94 -16.80 9.85
CA SER A 79 5.05 -15.75 9.30
C SER A 79 3.66 -15.74 9.94
N TRP A 80 3.23 -16.87 10.52
CA TRP A 80 1.92 -17.03 11.15
C TRP A 80 1.54 -15.97 12.20
N PRO A 81 2.44 -15.53 13.10
CA PRO A 81 2.10 -14.48 14.05
C PRO A 81 1.73 -13.14 13.38
N VAL A 82 2.35 -12.82 12.24
CA VAL A 82 2.00 -11.59 11.49
C VAL A 82 0.66 -11.75 10.80
N LEU A 83 0.37 -12.91 10.23
CA LEU A 83 -0.95 -13.17 9.63
C LEU A 83 -2.06 -13.13 10.68
N GLY A 84 -1.83 -13.71 11.86
CA GLY A 84 -2.74 -13.64 13.00
C GLY A 84 -2.95 -12.20 13.49
N TYR A 85 -1.86 -11.41 13.56
CA TYR A 85 -1.94 -9.99 13.87
C TYR A 85 -2.77 -9.21 12.85
N LEU A 86 -2.54 -9.43 11.55
CA LEU A 86 -3.27 -8.76 10.48
C LEU A 86 -4.75 -9.14 10.48
N ALA A 87 -5.08 -10.41 10.71
CA ALA A 87 -6.47 -10.86 10.83
C ALA A 87 -7.17 -10.19 12.03
N LEU A 88 -6.50 -10.15 13.19
CA LEU A 88 -7.03 -9.47 14.38
C LEU A 88 -7.18 -7.96 14.15
N PHE A 89 -6.17 -7.32 13.55
CA PHE A 89 -6.20 -5.90 13.20
C PHE A 89 -7.35 -5.59 12.23
N ALA A 90 -7.52 -6.37 11.17
CA ALA A 90 -8.59 -6.19 10.20
C ALA A 90 -9.97 -6.37 10.83
N ALA A 91 -10.16 -7.38 11.68
CA ALA A 91 -11.44 -7.63 12.34
C ALA A 91 -11.75 -6.56 13.42
N VAL A 92 -10.79 -6.29 14.30
CA VAL A 92 -11.01 -5.43 15.48
C VAL A 92 -10.85 -3.96 15.13
N VAL A 93 -9.74 -3.54 14.53
CA VAL A 93 -9.45 -2.12 14.28
C VAL A 93 -10.19 -1.63 13.05
N LEU A 94 -10.08 -2.32 11.91
CA LEU A 94 -10.73 -1.89 10.67
C LEU A 94 -12.24 -2.13 10.68
N GLY A 95 -12.69 -3.25 11.24
CA GLY A 95 -14.12 -3.60 11.31
C GLY A 95 -14.91 -2.80 12.34
N TRP A 96 -14.39 -2.67 13.58
CA TRP A 96 -15.14 -2.06 14.69
C TRP A 96 -14.47 -0.82 15.30
N GLY A 97 -13.14 -0.86 15.48
CA GLY A 97 -12.40 0.13 16.27
C GLY A 97 -12.53 1.54 15.74
N PHE A 98 -12.43 1.72 14.42
CA PHE A 98 -12.65 3.03 13.81
C PHE A 98 -14.10 3.51 13.89
N THR A 99 -15.09 2.62 13.80
CA THR A 99 -16.50 3.00 13.98
C THR A 99 -16.75 3.48 15.41
N ALA A 100 -16.22 2.76 16.41
CA ALA A 100 -16.28 3.17 17.80
C ALA A 100 -15.56 4.51 18.04
N LEU A 101 -14.39 4.70 17.40
CA LEU A 101 -13.64 5.94 17.49
C LEU A 101 -14.40 7.13 16.89
N ASN A 102 -15.01 6.95 15.71
CA ASN A 102 -15.78 7.99 15.04
C ASN A 102 -17.03 8.37 15.83
N ALA A 103 -17.65 7.42 16.52
CA ALA A 103 -18.75 7.70 17.44
C ALA A 103 -18.29 8.49 18.69
N ALA A 104 -17.07 8.22 19.18
CA ALA A 104 -16.51 8.90 20.34
C ALA A 104 -15.93 10.29 20.03
N VAL A 105 -15.44 10.49 18.80
CA VAL A 105 -14.87 11.74 18.30
C VAL A 105 -15.51 12.04 16.94
N PRO A 106 -16.71 12.63 16.90
CA PRO A 106 -17.46 12.82 15.65
C PRO A 106 -16.96 14.01 14.81
N ASP A 107 -16.35 15.01 15.45
CA ASP A 107 -16.02 16.27 14.81
C ASP A 107 -14.62 16.26 14.19
N GLU A 108 -14.51 16.84 13.00
CA GLU A 108 -13.24 17.12 12.34
C GLU A 108 -12.65 18.47 12.81
N PRO A 109 -11.33 18.61 12.92
CA PRO A 109 -10.27 17.66 12.54
C PRO A 109 -9.90 16.64 13.64
N ALA A 110 -10.55 16.69 14.81
CA ALA A 110 -10.20 15.85 15.95
C ALA A 110 -10.37 14.36 15.64
N GLN A 111 -11.40 13.99 14.88
CA GLN A 111 -11.62 12.63 14.40
C GLN A 111 -10.42 12.12 13.58
N SER A 112 -9.97 12.87 12.57
CA SER A 112 -8.81 12.52 11.75
C SER A 112 -7.53 12.33 12.58
N VAL A 113 -7.28 13.21 13.56
CA VAL A 113 -6.13 13.10 14.48
C VAL A 113 -6.22 11.85 15.35
N ALA A 114 -7.40 11.54 15.89
CA ALA A 114 -7.61 10.34 16.67
C ALA A 114 -7.42 9.07 15.82
N GLN A 115 -7.91 9.07 14.57
CA GLN A 115 -7.71 7.96 13.64
C GLN A 115 -6.23 7.73 13.32
N LEU A 116 -5.48 8.81 13.05
CA LEU A 116 -4.03 8.74 12.83
C LEU A 116 -3.31 8.17 14.05
N ALA A 117 -3.65 8.63 15.26
CA ALA A 117 -3.06 8.11 16.50
C ALA A 117 -3.31 6.60 16.66
N LEU A 118 -4.54 6.14 16.42
CA LEU A 118 -4.87 4.72 16.46
C LEU A 118 -4.08 3.92 15.40
N LYS A 119 -3.96 4.43 14.16
CA LYS A 119 -3.12 3.82 13.12
C LYS A 119 -1.65 3.74 13.54
N LEU A 120 -1.08 4.82 14.06
CA LEU A 120 0.32 4.82 14.53
C LEU A 120 0.54 3.78 15.64
N VAL A 121 -0.38 3.65 16.60
CA VAL A 121 -0.27 2.63 17.64
C VAL A 121 -0.35 1.21 17.04
N THR A 122 -1.35 0.96 16.20
CA THR A 122 -1.72 -0.38 15.71
C THR A 122 -1.02 -0.81 14.43
N MET A 123 -0.33 0.07 13.73
CA MET A 123 0.36 -0.26 12.48
C MET A 123 1.86 0.05 12.54
N VAL A 124 2.28 0.90 13.49
CA VAL A 124 3.69 1.28 13.69
C VAL A 124 4.23 0.76 15.01
N ALA A 125 3.73 1.27 16.14
CA ALA A 125 4.32 1.01 17.46
C ALA A 125 4.22 -0.47 17.86
N LEU A 126 3.02 -1.06 17.81
CA LEU A 126 2.80 -2.46 18.17
C LEU A 126 3.54 -3.42 17.22
N PRO A 127 3.45 -3.31 15.88
CA PRO A 127 4.22 -4.18 14.98
C PRO A 127 5.73 -4.02 15.14
N ALA A 128 6.24 -2.81 15.36
CA ALA A 128 7.66 -2.60 15.62
C ALA A 128 8.11 -3.29 16.91
N TRP A 129 7.32 -3.15 17.98
CA TRP A 129 7.60 -3.79 19.26
C TRP A 129 7.54 -5.33 19.18
N LEU A 130 6.49 -5.89 18.56
CA LEU A 130 6.26 -7.33 18.44
C LEU A 130 7.23 -8.01 17.48
N PHE A 131 7.54 -7.38 16.35
CA PHE A 131 8.16 -8.06 15.22
C PHE A 131 9.54 -7.52 14.82
N LEU A 132 9.93 -6.33 15.28
CA LEU A 132 11.19 -5.68 14.85
C LEU A 132 12.20 -5.47 15.99
N ARG A 133 11.78 -5.49 17.27
CA ARG A 133 12.65 -5.18 18.43
C ARG A 133 13.94 -6.02 18.51
N ALA A 134 13.87 -7.30 18.16
CA ALA A 134 14.99 -8.24 18.20
C ALA A 134 15.63 -8.50 16.82
N GLY A 135 15.18 -7.80 15.77
CA GLY A 135 15.62 -8.04 14.40
C GLY A 135 16.87 -7.22 14.03
N PRO A 136 17.66 -7.68 13.06
CA PRO A 136 18.79 -6.90 12.55
C PRO A 136 18.30 -5.55 11.99
N ARG A 137 19.06 -4.49 12.27
CA ARG A 137 18.88 -3.19 11.61
C ARG A 137 19.09 -3.41 10.12
N MET A 138 18.09 -3.06 9.30
CA MET A 138 18.29 -3.13 7.86
C MET A 138 18.94 -1.86 7.38
N GLN A 139 19.88 -2.03 6.47
CA GLN A 139 20.49 -0.95 5.73
C GLN A 139 19.83 -0.86 4.35
N ALA A 140 19.65 0.37 3.86
CA ALA A 140 19.22 0.58 2.49
C ALA A 140 20.25 -0.04 1.53
N ARG A 141 19.76 -0.61 0.43
CA ARG A 141 20.62 -1.27 -0.57
C ARG A 141 21.27 -0.29 -1.55
N LEU A 142 20.79 0.95 -1.58
CA LEU A 142 21.24 1.98 -2.51
C LEU A 142 21.81 3.18 -1.76
N PRO A 143 22.79 3.90 -2.34
CA PRO A 143 23.27 5.15 -1.78
C PRO A 143 22.17 6.20 -1.78
N HIS A 144 22.24 7.14 -0.84
CA HIS A 144 21.23 8.16 -0.61
C HIS A 144 20.89 9.00 -1.85
N ALA A 145 21.91 9.41 -2.63
CA ALA A 145 21.71 10.17 -3.87
C ALA A 145 20.83 9.41 -4.88
N ARG A 146 21.00 8.08 -4.98
CA ARG A 146 20.19 7.26 -5.88
C ARG A 146 18.78 7.05 -5.35
N LEU A 147 18.60 6.95 -4.02
CA LEU A 147 17.27 6.91 -3.41
C LEU A 147 16.48 8.18 -3.72
N TRP A 148 17.12 9.35 -3.68
CA TRP A 148 16.50 10.61 -4.12
C TRP A 148 16.07 10.60 -5.58
N ILE A 149 16.91 10.11 -6.49
CA ILE A 149 16.54 9.99 -7.91
C ILE A 149 15.30 9.10 -8.07
N VAL A 150 15.29 7.93 -7.39
CA VAL A 150 14.13 7.03 -7.41
C VAL A 150 12.89 7.74 -6.85
N PHE A 151 13.03 8.44 -5.73
CA PHE A 151 11.93 9.20 -5.13
C PHE A 151 11.38 10.22 -6.12
N VAL A 152 12.22 11.11 -6.67
CA VAL A 152 11.77 12.18 -7.57
C VAL A 152 11.08 11.61 -8.81
N VAL A 153 11.71 10.65 -9.50
CA VAL A 153 11.16 10.12 -10.75
C VAL A 153 9.85 9.35 -10.50
N MET A 154 9.79 8.53 -9.45
CA MET A 154 8.57 7.80 -9.12
C MET A 154 7.46 8.74 -8.65
N SER A 155 7.76 9.76 -7.83
CA SER A 155 6.78 10.76 -7.40
C SER A 155 6.17 11.50 -8.59
N LEU A 156 6.99 11.93 -9.55
CA LEU A 156 6.50 12.56 -10.78
C LEU A 156 5.63 11.61 -11.60
N ALA A 157 6.01 10.34 -11.72
CA ALA A 157 5.21 9.34 -12.43
C ALA A 157 3.86 9.09 -11.77
N TYR A 158 3.82 8.98 -10.43
CA TYR A 158 2.58 8.80 -9.67
C TYR A 158 1.68 10.03 -9.75
N LEU A 159 2.23 11.24 -9.61
CA LEU A 159 1.47 12.48 -9.72
C LEU A 159 0.91 12.67 -11.13
N ALA A 160 1.70 12.37 -12.17
CA ALA A 160 1.21 12.41 -13.55
C ALA A 160 0.08 11.40 -13.79
N PHE A 161 0.22 10.18 -13.27
CA PHE A 161 -0.84 9.17 -13.35
C PHE A 161 -2.12 9.61 -12.62
N GLN A 162 -2.01 10.11 -11.40
CA GLN A 162 -3.15 10.63 -10.63
C GLN A 162 -3.80 11.84 -11.29
N ALA A 163 -3.01 12.73 -11.90
CA ALA A 163 -3.51 13.91 -12.59
C ALA A 163 -4.35 13.55 -13.83
N VAL A 164 -3.97 12.49 -14.55
CA VAL A 164 -4.64 12.08 -15.80
C VAL A 164 -5.79 11.11 -15.55
N PHE A 165 -5.61 10.15 -14.63
CA PHE A 165 -6.55 9.05 -14.44
C PHE A 165 -7.25 9.06 -13.08
N GLY A 166 -6.82 9.91 -12.15
CA GLY A 166 -7.43 10.06 -10.83
C GLY A 166 -8.53 11.12 -10.80
N ARG A 167 -9.30 11.13 -9.71
CA ARG A 167 -10.37 12.14 -9.47
C ARG A 167 -9.88 13.38 -8.71
N GLY A 168 -8.65 13.36 -8.18
CA GLY A 168 -8.14 14.39 -7.27
C GLY A 168 -8.17 15.80 -7.84
N LEU A 169 -7.75 15.99 -9.10
CA LEU A 169 -7.78 17.31 -9.74
C LEU A 169 -9.20 17.79 -10.04
N MET A 170 -10.14 16.89 -10.34
CA MET A 170 -11.55 17.24 -10.53
C MET A 170 -12.14 17.75 -9.21
N SER A 171 -11.97 16.99 -8.12
CA SER A 171 -12.43 17.38 -6.78
C SER A 171 -11.78 18.68 -6.29
N LEU A 172 -10.52 18.92 -6.66
CA LEU A 172 -9.84 20.19 -6.37
C LEU A 172 -10.41 21.34 -7.21
N GLY A 173 -10.74 21.09 -8.47
CA GLY A 173 -11.42 22.05 -9.35
C GLY A 173 -12.79 22.46 -8.80
N ASP A 174 -13.59 21.49 -8.35
CA ASP A 174 -14.91 21.73 -7.74
C ASP A 174 -14.81 22.55 -6.44
N LEU A 175 -13.75 22.34 -5.66
CA LEU A 175 -13.49 23.10 -4.44
C LEU A 175 -12.99 24.53 -4.73
N ALA A 176 -12.37 24.75 -5.90
CA ALA A 176 -11.80 26.02 -6.35
C ALA A 176 -10.96 26.75 -5.27
N PRO A 177 -9.97 26.10 -4.61
CA PRO A 177 -9.21 26.72 -3.54
C PRO A 177 -8.31 27.85 -4.07
N SER A 178 -8.08 28.86 -3.22
CA SER A 178 -7.14 29.94 -3.54
C SER A 178 -5.70 29.42 -3.64
N ALA A 179 -4.83 30.14 -4.36
CA ALA A 179 -3.40 29.83 -4.40
C ALA A 179 -2.75 29.84 -3.00
N ALA A 180 -3.21 30.73 -2.11
CA ALA A 180 -2.76 30.78 -0.73
C ALA A 180 -3.14 29.50 0.04
N THR A 181 -4.36 28.98 -0.17
CA THR A 181 -4.81 27.70 0.39
C THR A 181 -3.93 26.55 -0.10
N LEU A 182 -3.67 26.49 -1.41
CA LEU A 182 -2.84 25.42 -1.99
C LEU A 182 -1.40 25.45 -1.47
N ALA A 183 -0.82 26.64 -1.27
CA ALA A 183 0.56 26.81 -0.85
C ALA A 183 0.87 26.11 0.50
N TRP A 184 -0.07 26.11 1.45
CA TRP A 184 0.09 25.39 2.71
C TRP A 184 -0.56 24.00 2.68
N ALA A 185 -1.68 23.81 1.97
CA ALA A 185 -2.42 22.56 2.01
C ALA A 185 -1.67 21.41 1.34
N ILE A 186 -0.96 21.68 0.23
CA ILE A 186 -0.17 20.66 -0.47
C ILE A 186 0.91 20.05 0.44
N PRO A 187 1.83 20.85 1.04
CA PRO A 187 2.88 20.28 1.88
C PRO A 187 2.34 19.64 3.16
N LEU A 188 1.30 20.20 3.78
CA LEU A 188 0.70 19.60 4.99
C LEU A 188 -0.08 18.32 4.69
N CYS A 189 -0.83 18.27 3.59
CA CYS A 189 -1.51 17.06 3.14
C CYS A 189 -0.50 15.97 2.81
N TRP A 190 0.59 16.29 2.09
CA TRP A 190 1.64 15.31 1.81
C TRP A 190 2.30 14.77 3.08
N LEU A 191 2.60 15.64 4.05
CA LEU A 191 3.14 15.22 5.33
C LEU A 191 2.16 14.34 6.10
N TRP A 192 0.87 14.72 6.09
CA TRP A 192 -0.20 13.94 6.70
C TRP A 192 -0.31 12.54 6.08
N GLN A 193 -0.40 12.44 4.76
CA GLN A 193 -0.49 11.16 4.05
C GLN A 193 0.78 10.31 4.17
N THR A 194 1.94 10.97 4.29
CA THR A 194 3.21 10.29 4.60
C THR A 194 3.15 9.58 5.95
N LEU A 195 2.46 10.13 6.94
CA LEU A 195 2.29 9.49 8.25
C LEU A 195 1.14 8.49 8.26
N GLU A 196 -0.03 8.91 7.76
CA GLU A 196 -1.27 8.18 7.89
C GLU A 196 -1.29 6.90 7.07
N ALA A 197 -1.00 7.00 5.77
CA ALA A 197 -0.94 5.85 4.89
C ALA A 197 0.50 5.36 4.77
N GLY A 198 1.43 6.24 4.41
CA GLY A 198 2.80 5.86 4.11
C GLY A 198 3.52 5.14 5.24
N LEU A 199 3.63 5.74 6.42
CA LEU A 199 4.36 5.13 7.53
C LEU A 199 3.62 3.91 8.08
N CYS A 200 2.31 4.04 8.31
CA CYS A 200 1.50 2.99 8.91
C CYS A 200 1.46 1.74 8.02
N GLU A 201 1.18 1.90 6.73
CA GLU A 201 1.02 0.78 5.81
C GLU A 201 2.37 0.21 5.38
N GLU A 202 3.34 1.04 4.99
CA GLU A 202 4.59 0.50 4.45
C GLU A 202 5.45 -0.17 5.53
N LEU A 203 5.37 0.27 6.79
CA LEU A 203 6.03 -0.46 7.88
C LEU A 203 5.37 -1.83 8.09
N LEU A 204 4.05 -1.88 8.21
CA LEU A 204 3.34 -3.13 8.48
C LEU A 204 3.44 -4.11 7.28
N PHE A 205 3.16 -3.65 6.07
CA PHE A 205 3.07 -4.51 4.90
C PHE A 205 4.41 -4.80 4.24
N ARG A 206 5.34 -3.84 4.15
CA ARG A 206 6.66 -4.10 3.53
C ARG A 206 7.67 -4.58 4.54
N ARG A 207 7.88 -3.78 5.60
CA ARG A 207 8.94 -4.06 6.56
C ARG A 207 8.64 -5.29 7.42
N VAL A 208 7.39 -5.50 7.83
CA VAL A 208 7.01 -6.65 8.66
C VAL A 208 6.54 -7.83 7.79
N LEU A 209 5.41 -7.70 7.08
CA LEU A 209 4.79 -8.82 6.36
C LEU A 209 5.65 -9.33 5.19
N GLN A 210 5.92 -8.48 4.19
CA GLN A 210 6.66 -8.90 2.98
C GLN A 210 8.05 -9.41 3.34
N GLN A 211 8.74 -8.77 4.28
CA GLN A 211 10.05 -9.25 4.73
C GLN A 211 9.97 -10.66 5.32
N ARG A 212 9.01 -10.94 6.21
CA ARG A 212 8.86 -12.28 6.78
C ARG A 212 8.43 -13.33 5.77
N LEU A 213 7.56 -12.97 4.81
CA LEU A 213 7.22 -13.87 3.71
C LEU A 213 8.46 -14.19 2.85
N ALA A 214 9.31 -13.20 2.60
CA ALA A 214 10.57 -13.42 1.89
C ALA A 214 11.52 -14.34 2.66
N ASP A 215 11.64 -14.14 3.98
CA ASP A 215 12.52 -14.93 4.84
C ASP A 215 12.00 -16.37 5.00
N ALA A 216 10.67 -16.55 5.08
CA ALA A 216 10.04 -17.87 5.20
C ALA A 216 10.09 -18.69 3.90
N THR A 217 9.99 -18.04 2.74
CA THR A 217 9.91 -18.72 1.45
C THR A 217 11.24 -18.77 0.68
N GLY A 218 12.19 -17.92 1.06
CA GLY A 218 13.40 -17.65 0.27
C GLY A 218 13.12 -16.96 -1.08
N SER A 219 11.90 -16.47 -1.33
CA SER A 219 11.48 -15.93 -2.62
C SER A 219 10.89 -14.53 -2.50
N GLN A 220 11.58 -13.53 -3.09
CA GLN A 220 11.06 -12.16 -3.17
C GLN A 220 9.80 -12.07 -4.03
N VAL A 221 9.69 -12.89 -5.09
CA VAL A 221 8.51 -12.93 -5.96
C VAL A 221 7.29 -13.40 -5.18
N ALA A 222 7.44 -14.50 -4.41
CA ALA A 222 6.35 -15.00 -3.58
C ALA A 222 5.94 -13.98 -2.50
N ALA A 223 6.93 -13.36 -1.86
CA ALA A 223 6.70 -12.33 -0.86
C ALA A 223 5.94 -11.12 -1.40
N ILE A 224 6.32 -10.60 -2.57
CA ILE A 224 5.63 -9.48 -3.22
C ILE A 224 4.19 -9.88 -3.57
N ALA A 225 4.02 -11.02 -4.24
CA ALA A 225 2.71 -11.48 -4.71
C ALA A 225 1.72 -11.65 -3.54
N TRP A 226 2.09 -12.41 -2.50
CA TRP A 226 1.22 -12.63 -1.35
C TRP A 226 1.04 -11.40 -0.48
N ALA A 227 2.08 -10.60 -0.24
CA ALA A 227 1.92 -9.35 0.52
C ALA A 227 1.00 -8.37 -0.19
N SER A 228 1.03 -8.31 -1.53
CA SER A 228 0.14 -7.45 -2.33
C SER A 228 -1.31 -7.92 -2.25
N LEU A 229 -1.54 -9.23 -2.33
CA LEU A 229 -2.88 -9.80 -2.17
C LEU A 229 -3.44 -9.54 -0.77
N ILE A 230 -2.65 -9.79 0.27
CA ILE A 230 -3.04 -9.55 1.67
C ILE A 230 -3.27 -8.05 1.92
N PHE A 231 -2.44 -7.18 1.35
CA PHE A 231 -2.63 -5.73 1.39
C PHE A 231 -3.98 -5.32 0.81
N GLY A 232 -4.32 -5.78 -0.40
CA GLY A 232 -5.64 -5.52 -0.99
C GLY A 232 -6.77 -6.02 -0.10
N LEU A 233 -6.71 -7.28 0.34
CA LEU A 233 -7.70 -7.90 1.22
C LEU A 233 -7.89 -7.17 2.55
N ALA A 234 -6.83 -6.57 3.11
CA ALA A 234 -6.93 -5.79 4.34
C ALA A 234 -7.86 -4.57 4.21
N HIS A 235 -8.12 -4.10 2.99
CA HIS A 235 -9.03 -2.98 2.74
C HIS A 235 -10.51 -3.40 2.65
N ALA A 236 -10.79 -4.69 2.44
CA ALA A 236 -12.17 -5.16 2.20
C ALA A 236 -13.12 -4.87 3.39
N PRO A 237 -12.73 -5.03 4.67
CA PRO A 237 -13.59 -4.66 5.79
C PRO A 237 -13.96 -3.17 5.80
N GLY A 238 -13.03 -2.29 5.45
CA GLY A 238 -13.29 -0.85 5.38
C GLY A 238 -14.28 -0.49 4.27
N LEU A 239 -14.14 -1.13 3.11
CA LEU A 239 -15.05 -0.98 1.97
C LEU A 239 -16.46 -1.47 2.29
N TRP A 240 -16.61 -2.59 3.00
CA TRP A 240 -17.91 -3.17 3.29
C TRP A 240 -18.61 -2.56 4.52
N MET A 241 -17.88 -2.39 5.63
CA MET A 241 -18.49 -2.11 6.94
C MET A 241 -18.46 -0.62 7.33
N ARG A 242 -17.67 0.20 6.62
CA ARG A 242 -17.28 1.55 7.06
C ARG A 242 -17.58 2.66 6.05
N GLY A 243 -18.32 2.35 5.00
CA GLY A 243 -18.72 3.31 3.97
C GLY A 243 -17.59 3.78 3.05
N ALA A 244 -16.39 3.17 3.11
CA ALA A 244 -15.30 3.55 2.19
C ALA A 244 -15.65 3.26 0.72
N SER A 245 -16.63 2.38 0.46
CA SER A 245 -17.20 2.14 -0.89
C SER A 245 -17.84 3.37 -1.52
N LEU A 246 -18.27 4.36 -0.71
CA LEU A 246 -18.87 5.59 -1.21
C LEU A 246 -17.87 6.43 -2.02
N LEU A 247 -16.58 6.36 -1.65
CA LEU A 247 -15.52 7.00 -2.43
C LEU A 247 -15.42 6.43 -3.85
N GLU A 248 -15.87 5.19 -4.03
CA GLU A 248 -15.92 4.47 -5.31
C GLU A 248 -17.31 4.48 -5.95
N GLY A 249 -18.23 5.29 -5.42
CA GLY A 249 -19.59 5.43 -5.95
C GLY A 249 -20.52 4.24 -5.67
N VAL A 250 -20.18 3.37 -4.71
CA VAL A 250 -20.98 2.20 -4.35
C VAL A 250 -21.65 2.40 -2.99
N ALA A 251 -22.97 2.65 -3.02
CA ALA A 251 -23.77 2.91 -1.83
C ALA A 251 -24.04 1.66 -0.97
N GLU A 252 -24.27 0.51 -1.62
CA GLU A 252 -24.63 -0.75 -0.95
C GLU A 252 -23.59 -1.84 -1.27
N PRO A 253 -22.39 -1.79 -0.68
CA PRO A 253 -21.35 -2.78 -0.94
C PRO A 253 -21.72 -4.15 -0.35
N THR A 254 -21.50 -5.21 -1.12
CA THR A 254 -21.57 -6.58 -0.58
C THR A 254 -20.17 -7.05 -0.14
N PRO A 255 -20.06 -8.07 0.74
CA PRO A 255 -18.76 -8.64 1.10
C PRO A 255 -17.98 -9.15 -0.12
N SER A 256 -18.68 -9.78 -1.07
CA SER A 256 -18.06 -10.30 -2.29
C SER A 256 -17.55 -9.19 -3.20
N TRP A 257 -18.30 -8.08 -3.33
CA TRP A 257 -17.82 -6.90 -4.04
C TRP A 257 -16.58 -6.32 -3.37
N ALA A 258 -16.61 -6.11 -2.05
CA ALA A 258 -15.49 -5.49 -1.32
C ALA A 258 -14.21 -6.32 -1.46
N ILE A 259 -14.30 -7.66 -1.33
CA ILE A 259 -13.17 -8.57 -1.54
C ILE A 259 -12.67 -8.49 -2.99
N ALA A 260 -13.58 -8.60 -3.95
CA ALA A 260 -13.20 -8.61 -5.36
C ALA A 260 -12.57 -7.27 -5.81
N TYR A 261 -13.14 -6.14 -5.37
CA TYR A 261 -12.61 -4.80 -5.60
C TYR A 261 -11.22 -4.65 -4.96
N SER A 262 -11.07 -5.03 -3.69
CA SER A 262 -9.79 -5.05 -2.99
C SER A 262 -8.69 -5.81 -3.72
N ILE A 263 -9.01 -6.97 -4.30
CA ILE A 263 -8.04 -7.77 -5.05
C ILE A 263 -7.76 -7.15 -6.43
N ALA A 264 -8.79 -6.74 -7.16
CA ALA A 264 -8.66 -6.31 -8.54
C ALA A 264 -8.10 -4.88 -8.70
N MET A 265 -8.42 -4.00 -7.75
CA MET A 265 -8.16 -2.56 -7.84
C MET A 265 -7.05 -2.11 -6.88
N ILE A 266 -7.04 -2.62 -5.64
CA ILE A 266 -6.12 -2.15 -4.59
C ILE A 266 -4.82 -2.97 -4.55
N ALA A 267 -4.90 -4.30 -4.64
CA ALA A 267 -3.72 -5.16 -4.58
C ALA A 267 -2.61 -4.82 -5.61
N PRO A 268 -2.90 -4.37 -6.86
CA PRO A 268 -1.86 -3.96 -7.82
C PRO A 268 -0.91 -2.88 -7.29
N ALA A 269 -1.38 -1.92 -6.49
CA ALA A 269 -0.51 -0.92 -5.86
C ALA A 269 0.54 -1.58 -4.94
N GLY A 270 0.15 -2.66 -4.25
CA GLY A 270 1.04 -3.46 -3.42
C GLY A 270 2.23 -4.05 -4.20
N ILE A 271 2.06 -4.33 -5.50
CA ILE A 271 3.13 -4.87 -6.35
C ILE A 271 4.20 -3.80 -6.60
N ALA A 272 3.80 -2.58 -6.96
CA ALA A 272 4.71 -1.45 -7.19
C ALA A 272 5.59 -1.16 -5.97
N PHE A 273 4.96 -0.98 -4.80
CA PHE A 273 5.68 -0.75 -3.54
C PHE A 273 6.46 -1.99 -3.08
N GLY A 274 5.93 -3.19 -3.34
CA GLY A 274 6.62 -4.43 -3.03
C GLY A 274 7.92 -4.60 -3.81
N VAL A 275 7.94 -4.23 -5.09
CA VAL A 275 9.16 -4.22 -5.91
C VAL A 275 10.12 -3.14 -5.41
N LEU A 276 9.66 -1.91 -5.17
CA LEU A 276 10.51 -0.86 -4.60
C LEU A 276 11.15 -1.28 -3.28
N TRP A 277 10.40 -1.92 -2.38
CA TRP A 277 10.92 -2.49 -1.15
C TRP A 277 11.96 -3.57 -1.41
N ALA A 278 11.65 -4.55 -2.26
CA ALA A 278 12.57 -5.65 -2.57
C ALA A 278 13.89 -5.14 -3.17
N ARG A 279 13.85 -4.04 -3.92
CA ARG A 279 15.04 -3.44 -4.56
C ARG A 279 15.82 -2.53 -3.62
N THR A 280 15.15 -1.73 -2.78
CA THR A 280 15.80 -0.63 -2.04
C THR A 280 15.94 -0.89 -0.55
N ARG A 281 15.01 -1.65 0.06
CA ARG A 281 14.94 -1.91 1.51
C ARG A 281 14.93 -0.62 2.35
N SER A 282 14.37 0.46 1.80
CA SER A 282 14.40 1.79 2.41
C SER A 282 13.00 2.30 2.72
N LEU A 283 12.62 2.30 4.01
CA LEU A 283 11.39 2.96 4.47
C LEU A 283 11.42 4.46 4.20
N TRP A 284 12.59 5.09 4.32
CA TRP A 284 12.79 6.50 3.97
C TRP A 284 12.35 6.85 2.54
N LEU A 285 12.46 5.90 1.60
CA LEU A 285 12.00 6.10 0.23
C LEU A 285 10.49 5.83 0.11
N ILE A 286 10.05 4.63 0.53
CA ILE A 286 8.69 4.17 0.22
C ILE A 286 7.60 4.87 1.02
N VAL A 287 7.89 5.30 2.26
CA VAL A 287 6.93 6.01 3.12
C VAL A 287 6.50 7.36 2.53
N PRO A 288 7.42 8.30 2.23
CA PRO A 288 7.02 9.56 1.59
C PRO A 288 6.52 9.40 0.15
N LEU A 289 6.97 8.35 -0.54
CA LEU A 289 6.48 8.05 -1.89
C LEU A 289 5.02 7.57 -1.88
N HIS A 290 4.62 6.81 -0.86
CA HIS A 290 3.22 6.48 -0.62
C HIS A 290 2.41 7.76 -0.35
N GLY A 291 2.92 8.67 0.49
CA GLY A 291 2.30 9.98 0.68
C GLY A 291 2.10 10.77 -0.63
N MET A 292 2.95 10.59 -1.64
CA MET A 292 2.75 11.18 -2.97
C MET A 292 1.67 10.49 -3.80
N VAL A 293 1.41 9.20 -3.58
CA VAL A 293 0.33 8.45 -4.22
C VAL A 293 -1.05 8.93 -3.74
N ASP A 294 -1.14 9.30 -2.46
CA ASP A 294 -2.40 9.74 -1.86
C ASP A 294 -2.60 11.26 -1.89
N LEU A 295 -1.56 12.02 -2.24
CA LEU A 295 -1.59 13.49 -2.18
C LEU A 295 -2.76 14.09 -2.97
N LEU A 296 -2.89 13.80 -4.28
CA LEU A 296 -3.95 14.43 -5.08
C LEU A 296 -5.35 13.95 -4.71
N PRO A 297 -5.60 12.63 -4.50
CA PRO A 297 -6.91 12.15 -4.05
C PRO A 297 -7.36 12.75 -2.71
N GLN A 298 -6.42 13.01 -1.79
CA GLN A 298 -6.73 13.46 -0.43
C GLN A 298 -6.66 14.97 -0.24
N LEU A 299 -6.14 15.73 -1.20
CA LEU A 299 -5.96 17.17 -1.04
C LEU A 299 -7.27 17.94 -0.82
N ALA A 300 -8.31 17.64 -1.60
CA ALA A 300 -9.60 18.32 -1.46
C ALA A 300 -10.32 17.96 -0.13
N PRO A 301 -10.43 16.66 0.27
CA PRO A 301 -10.89 16.30 1.60
C PRO A 301 -10.10 16.98 2.72
N PHE A 302 -8.76 16.98 2.62
CA PHE A 302 -7.89 17.62 3.61
C PHE A 302 -8.18 19.12 3.76
N ILE A 303 -8.31 19.86 2.64
CA ILE A 303 -8.65 21.29 2.71
C ILE A 303 -9.99 21.49 3.41
N ARG A 304 -11.03 20.70 3.10
CA ARG A 304 -12.35 20.82 3.76
C ARG A 304 -12.23 20.60 5.27
N THR A 305 -11.60 19.50 5.68
CA THR A 305 -11.38 19.16 7.10
C THR A 305 -10.68 20.28 7.87
N TRP A 306 -9.64 20.89 7.29
CA TRP A 306 -8.78 21.86 7.99
C TRP A 306 -9.16 23.33 7.76
N THR A 307 -10.21 23.62 6.99
CA THR A 307 -10.70 25.01 6.79
C THR A 307 -12.16 25.22 7.17
N GLN A 308 -12.97 24.15 7.18
CA GLN A 308 -14.41 24.22 7.49
C GLN A 308 -14.73 23.65 8.88
N GLY A 309 -13.77 22.98 9.54
CA GLY A 309 -13.90 22.40 10.89
C GLY A 309 -13.41 23.32 12.01
N GLY A 310 -13.52 24.64 11.87
CA GLY A 310 -13.12 25.65 12.85
C GLY A 310 -14.18 26.71 13.07
#